data_AF-A0AAQ5ZF18-F1
#
_entry.id   AF-A0AAQ5ZF18-F1
#
_cell.length_a   1.000
_cell.length_b   1.000
_cell.length_c   1.000
_cell.angle_alpha   90.00
_cell.angle_beta   90.00
_cell.angle_gamma   90.00
#
_symmetry.space_group_name_H-M   'P 1'
#
loop_
_entity.id
_entity.type
_entity.pdbx_description
1 polymer ?
#
loop_
_entity_poly.entity_id
_entity_poly.type
_entity_poly.pdbx_seq_one_letter_code
_entity_poly.pdbx_strand_id
1 'polypeptide(L)'
;MEFLLWDCHEVARWIESLGFPQYKACFTENFITGRKLIYVNCIYLPRLGITDFKDMQVISAAVRELLGITETLWSRSVADPPRDSVGLYLELKSRTGERADGLTYQQFLDGSHQCDKVTAQGESQQ
;
A
#
# COMPACT_ATOMS: atom_id res chain seq x y z
N MET A 1 -6.85 -8.43 -7.10
CA MET A 1 -6.84 -7.52 -5.93
C MET A 1 -8.04 -7.81 -5.03
N GLU A 2 -8.26 -9.07 -4.67
CA GLU A 2 -9.41 -9.49 -3.85
C GLU A 2 -9.33 -8.89 -2.43
N PHE A 3 -8.12 -8.73 -1.91
CA PHE A 3 -7.86 -8.11 -0.61
C PHE A 3 -8.49 -6.71 -0.46
N LEU A 4 -8.77 -5.96 -1.54
CA LEU A 4 -9.41 -4.65 -1.45
C LEU A 4 -10.85 -4.71 -0.90
N LEU A 5 -11.46 -5.90 -0.92
CA LEU A 5 -12.79 -6.16 -0.37
C LEU A 5 -12.74 -6.61 1.08
N TRP A 6 -11.55 -6.94 1.61
CA TRP A 6 -11.42 -7.48 2.95
C TRP A 6 -11.81 -6.47 4.01
N ASP A 7 -12.70 -6.89 4.91
CA ASP A 7 -12.95 -6.19 6.16
C ASP A 7 -11.79 -6.38 7.16
N CYS A 8 -11.88 -5.74 8.33
CA CYS A 8 -10.82 -5.86 9.33
C CYS A 8 -10.72 -7.25 9.97
N HIS A 9 -11.78 -8.06 9.94
CA HIS A 9 -11.76 -9.43 10.44
C HIS A 9 -11.10 -10.39 9.46
N GLU A 10 -11.31 -10.20 8.16
CA GLU A 10 -10.61 -10.91 7.09
C GLU A 10 -9.11 -10.63 7.14
N VAL A 11 -8.72 -9.36 7.30
CA VAL A 11 -7.31 -8.99 7.52
C VAL A 11 -6.76 -9.67 8.78
N ALA A 12 -7.49 -9.65 9.89
CA ALA A 12 -7.02 -10.30 11.12
C ALA A 12 -6.88 -11.83 10.99
N ARG A 13 -7.78 -12.49 10.24
CA ARG A 13 -7.65 -13.92 9.90
C ARG A 13 -6.43 -14.20 9.04
N TRP A 14 -6.14 -13.31 8.09
CA TRP A 14 -4.91 -13.42 7.30
C TRP A 14 -3.66 -13.28 8.18
N ILE A 15 -3.60 -12.30 9.08
CA ILE A 15 -2.50 -12.13 10.04
C ILE A 15 -2.33 -13.36 10.95
N GLU A 16 -3.43 -13.95 11.41
CA GLU A 16 -3.41 -15.22 12.15
C GLU A 16 -2.82 -16.36 11.32
N SER A 17 -3.20 -16.46 10.04
CA SER A 17 -2.68 -17.49 9.13
C SER A 17 -1.17 -17.36 8.85
N LEU A 18 -0.60 -16.15 9.02
CA LEU A 18 0.85 -15.91 8.96
C LEU A 18 1.58 -16.37 10.23
N GLY A 19 0.87 -16.85 11.26
CA GLY A 19 1.44 -17.27 12.54
C GLY A 19 1.43 -16.19 13.62
N PHE A 20 0.66 -15.11 13.45
CA PHE A 20 0.61 -13.99 14.41
C PHE A 20 -0.78 -13.77 15.05
N PRO A 21 -1.40 -14.79 15.67
CA PRO A 21 -2.72 -14.65 16.30
C PRO A 21 -2.75 -13.57 17.39
N GLN A 22 -1.62 -13.31 18.06
CA GLN A 22 -1.48 -12.29 19.10
C GLN A 22 -1.75 -10.87 18.58
N TYR A 23 -1.60 -10.62 17.27
CA TYR A 23 -1.80 -9.29 16.69
C TYR A 23 -3.18 -9.07 16.09
N LYS A 24 -4.10 -10.04 16.13
CA LYS A 24 -5.45 -9.89 15.56
C LYS A 24 -6.16 -8.63 16.07
N ALA A 25 -6.11 -8.40 17.39
CA ALA A 25 -6.71 -7.23 18.02
C ALA A 25 -6.14 -5.92 17.47
N CYS A 26 -4.82 -5.86 17.22
CA CYS A 26 -4.16 -4.71 16.62
C CYS A 26 -4.78 -4.32 15.26
N PHE A 27 -5.21 -5.29 14.45
CA PHE A 27 -5.84 -5.01 13.15
C PHE A 27 -7.34 -4.72 13.27
N THR A 28 -8.07 -5.45 14.12
CA THR A 28 -9.53 -5.26 14.27
C THR A 28 -9.87 -3.95 14.98
N GLU A 29 -9.20 -3.65 16.09
CA GLU A 29 -9.49 -2.47 16.92
C GLU A 29 -9.08 -1.15 16.24
N ASN A 30 -8.08 -1.21 15.35
CA ASN A 30 -7.65 -0.07 14.53
C ASN A 30 -8.35 -0.01 13.17
N PHE A 31 -9.34 -0.88 12.93
CA PHE A 31 -10.13 -0.94 11.69
C PHE A 31 -9.25 -1.03 10.43
N ILE A 32 -8.23 -1.87 10.46
CA ILE A 32 -7.33 -2.10 9.32
C ILE A 32 -8.03 -3.03 8.34
N THR A 33 -8.71 -2.45 7.36
CA THR A 33 -9.29 -3.18 6.22
C THR A 33 -8.22 -3.48 5.17
N GLY A 34 -8.52 -4.35 4.21
CA GLY A 34 -7.55 -4.71 3.18
C GLY A 34 -7.09 -3.52 2.32
N ARG A 35 -7.93 -2.49 2.19
CA ARG A 35 -7.57 -1.20 1.58
C ARG A 35 -6.49 -0.43 2.34
N LYS A 36 -6.41 -0.61 3.66
CA LYS A 36 -5.42 0.05 4.53
C LYS A 36 -4.10 -0.70 4.64
N LEU A 37 -3.99 -1.92 4.10
CA LEU A 37 -2.77 -2.73 4.15
C LEU A 37 -1.55 -2.02 3.55
N ILE A 38 -1.73 -1.08 2.61
CA ILE A 38 -0.65 -0.27 2.05
C ILE A 38 0.13 0.56 3.10
N TYR A 39 -0.48 0.78 4.27
CA TYR A 39 0.13 1.46 5.42
C TYR A 39 0.74 0.50 6.45
N VAL A 40 0.57 -0.81 6.31
CA VAL A 40 1.12 -1.80 7.23
C VAL A 40 2.57 -2.11 6.85
N ASN A 41 3.49 -1.28 7.36
CA ASN A 41 4.93 -1.41 7.14
C ASN A 41 5.71 -1.12 8.43
N CYS A 42 7.03 -1.32 8.40
CA CYS A 42 7.90 -1.12 9.58
C CYS A 42 7.83 0.28 10.21
N ILE A 43 7.36 1.31 9.50
CA ILE A 43 7.21 2.67 10.04
C ILE A 43 5.93 2.77 10.88
N TYR A 44 4.85 2.13 10.46
CA TYR A 44 3.53 2.28 11.08
C TYR A 44 3.15 1.13 12.03
N LEU A 45 3.75 -0.05 11.90
CA LEU A 45 3.51 -1.20 12.78
C LEU A 45 3.67 -0.88 14.29
N PRO A 46 4.68 -0.09 14.72
CA PRO A 46 4.79 0.30 16.12
C PRO A 46 3.60 1.11 16.62
N ARG A 47 3.01 1.95 15.75
CA ARG A 47 1.79 2.72 16.07
C ARG A 47 0.55 1.84 16.17
N LEU A 48 0.57 0.66 15.55
CA LEU A 48 -0.48 -0.35 15.63
C LEU A 48 -0.34 -1.26 16.87
N GLY A 49 0.73 -1.10 17.65
CA GLY A 49 1.05 -1.94 18.81
C GLY A 49 1.94 -3.15 18.50
N ILE A 50 2.52 -3.20 17.29
CA ILE A 50 3.44 -4.27 16.86
C ILE A 50 4.86 -3.72 16.90
N THR A 51 5.60 -4.05 17.96
CA THR A 51 6.93 -3.47 18.25
C THR A 51 8.07 -4.48 18.20
N ASP A 52 7.77 -5.79 18.11
CA ASP A 52 8.81 -6.79 17.90
C ASP A 52 9.36 -6.66 16.47
N PHE A 53 10.66 -6.38 16.36
CA PHE A 53 11.28 -6.09 15.09
C PHE A 53 11.23 -7.29 14.12
N LYS A 54 11.34 -8.52 14.63
CA LYS A 54 11.33 -9.71 13.78
C LYS A 54 9.94 -9.93 13.20
N ASP A 55 8.91 -9.78 14.01
CA ASP A 55 7.53 -9.86 13.57
C ASP A 55 7.21 -8.73 12.57
N MET A 56 7.71 -7.52 12.82
CA MET A 56 7.55 -6.40 11.90
C MET A 56 8.14 -6.66 10.51
N GLN A 57 9.30 -7.31 10.45
CA GLN A 57 9.93 -7.68 9.18
C GLN A 57 9.08 -8.70 8.41
N VAL A 58 8.62 -9.75 9.08
CA VAL A 58 7.82 -10.82 8.45
C VAL A 58 6.47 -10.28 7.97
N ILE A 59 5.76 -9.55 8.81
CA ILE A 59 4.46 -8.95 8.45
C ILE A 59 4.63 -7.96 7.31
N SER A 60 5.64 -7.08 7.36
CA SER A 60 5.86 -6.12 6.28
C SER A 60 6.21 -6.80 4.95
N ALA A 61 6.95 -7.90 4.98
CA ALA A 61 7.27 -8.68 3.78
C ALA A 61 6.01 -9.36 3.21
N ALA A 62 5.21 -10.01 4.05
CA ALA A 62 3.95 -10.63 3.65
C ALA A 62 2.95 -9.62 3.07
N VAL A 63 2.89 -8.40 3.64
CA VAL A 63 2.08 -7.31 3.08
C VAL A 63 2.57 -6.91 1.69
N ARG A 64 3.88 -6.77 1.49
CA ARG A 64 4.43 -6.43 0.16
C ARG A 64 4.08 -7.50 -0.88
N GLU A 65 4.21 -8.77 -0.51
CA GLU A 65 3.85 -9.91 -1.36
C GLU A 65 2.36 -9.90 -1.71
N LEU A 66 1.47 -9.75 -0.72
CA LEU A 66 0.02 -9.70 -0.94
C LEU A 66 -0.41 -8.55 -1.86
N LEU A 67 0.21 -7.37 -1.68
CA LEU A 67 -0.11 -6.18 -2.48
C LEU A 67 0.56 -6.18 -3.85
N GLY A 68 1.56 -7.06 -4.08
CA GLY A 68 2.36 -7.06 -5.30
C GLY A 68 3.19 -5.78 -5.47
N ILE A 69 3.63 -5.17 -4.37
CA ILE A 69 4.45 -3.94 -4.39
C ILE A 69 5.91 -4.27 -4.14
N THR A 70 6.78 -3.48 -4.76
CA THR A 70 8.23 -3.64 -4.62
C THR A 70 8.72 -3.07 -3.30
N GLU A 71 9.70 -3.72 -2.68
CA GLU A 71 10.41 -3.14 -1.54
C GLU A 71 11.21 -1.92 -1.97
N THR A 72 11.06 -0.81 -1.25
CA THR A 72 11.83 0.41 -1.51
C THR A 72 13.29 0.16 -1.19
N LEU A 73 14.13 0.10 -2.22
CA LEU A 73 15.58 -0.07 -2.05
C LEU A 73 16.21 1.16 -1.41
N TRP A 74 17.21 0.95 -0.55
CA TRP A 74 17.98 2.03 0.08
C TRP A 74 18.73 2.91 -0.94
N SER A 75 19.04 2.34 -2.11
CA SER A 75 19.75 3.01 -3.21
C SER A 75 18.84 3.82 -4.14
N ARG A 76 17.54 3.92 -3.82
CA ARG A 76 16.56 4.67 -4.61
C ARG A 76 16.88 6.18 -4.58
N SER A 77 16.65 6.86 -5.70
CA SER A 77 16.76 8.32 -5.75
C SER A 77 15.61 8.98 -4.99
N VAL A 78 15.92 10.06 -4.27
CA VAL A 78 14.89 10.91 -3.65
C VAL A 78 14.03 11.64 -4.69
N ALA A 79 14.49 11.72 -5.95
CA ALA A 79 13.73 12.28 -7.06
C ALA A 79 12.68 11.31 -7.62
N ASP A 80 12.83 10.01 -7.39
CA ASP A 80 11.85 9.01 -7.84
C ASP A 80 10.57 9.10 -6.99
N PRO A 81 9.41 8.67 -7.50
CA PRO A 81 8.19 8.59 -6.70
C PRO A 81 8.34 7.67 -5.47
N PRO A 82 7.69 7.98 -4.32
CA PRO A 82 7.83 7.26 -3.06
C PRO A 82 7.54 5.76 -3.12
N ARG A 83 6.75 5.33 -4.10
CA ARG A 83 6.33 3.95 -4.35
C ARG A 83 6.31 3.67 -5.85
N ASP A 84 6.27 2.40 -6.20
CA ASP A 84 5.98 1.97 -7.57
C ASP A 84 4.54 2.31 -7.99
N SER A 85 4.23 2.16 -9.27
CA SER A 85 2.91 2.48 -9.84
C SER A 85 1.77 1.74 -9.14
N VAL A 86 2.01 0.48 -8.74
CA VAL A 86 1.04 -0.33 -7.98
C VAL A 86 0.83 0.27 -6.59
N GLY A 87 1.91 0.60 -5.87
CA GLY A 87 1.82 1.23 -4.55
C GLY A 87 1.11 2.58 -4.57
N LEU A 88 1.39 3.42 -5.57
CA LEU A 88 0.69 4.71 -5.75
C LEU A 88 -0.81 4.51 -6.04
N TYR A 89 -1.16 3.56 -6.89
CA TYR A 89 -2.55 3.19 -7.14
C TYR A 89 -3.26 2.72 -5.86
N LEU A 90 -2.61 1.84 -5.09
CA LEU A 90 -3.16 1.29 -3.85
C LEU A 90 -3.29 2.36 -2.75
N GLU A 91 -2.41 3.35 -2.69
CA GLU A 91 -2.59 4.52 -1.80
C GLU A 91 -3.86 5.29 -2.14
N LEU A 92 -4.19 5.44 -3.42
CA LEU A 92 -5.44 6.07 -3.84
C LEU A 92 -6.66 5.19 -3.52
N LYS A 93 -6.55 3.88 -3.72
CA LYS A 93 -7.60 2.90 -3.35
C LYS A 93 -7.78 2.71 -1.85
N SER A 94 -6.85 3.19 -1.02
CA SER A 94 -6.96 3.13 0.44
C SER A 94 -8.11 3.99 0.97
N ARG A 95 -8.48 5.04 0.22
CA ARG A 95 -9.57 5.96 0.55
C ARG A 95 -10.91 5.36 0.12
N THR A 96 -11.98 5.74 0.82
CA THR A 96 -13.36 5.39 0.47
C THR A 96 -14.03 6.56 -0.26
N GLY A 97 -14.94 6.27 -1.18
CA GLY A 97 -15.71 7.27 -1.91
C GLY A 97 -15.72 6.99 -3.41
N GLU A 98 -16.75 7.48 -4.10
CA GLU A 98 -17.08 7.17 -5.50
C GLU A 98 -15.86 7.22 -6.44
N ARG A 99 -15.03 8.26 -6.30
CA ARG A 99 -13.80 8.43 -7.11
C ARG A 99 -12.77 7.32 -6.87
N ALA A 100 -12.48 7.00 -5.60
CA ALA A 100 -11.53 5.97 -5.26
C ALA A 100 -12.09 4.57 -5.60
N ASP A 101 -13.39 4.36 -5.39
CA ASP A 101 -14.07 3.10 -5.65
C ASP A 101 -14.10 2.78 -7.15
N GLY A 102 -14.46 3.76 -7.99
CA GLY A 102 -14.53 3.60 -9.44
C GLY A 102 -13.18 3.59 -10.16
N LEU A 103 -12.09 4.01 -9.51
CA LEU A 103 -10.77 4.05 -10.15
C LEU A 103 -10.21 2.64 -10.42
N THR A 104 -10.00 2.36 -11.70
CA THR A 104 -9.31 1.18 -12.19
C THR A 104 -7.80 1.44 -12.33
N TYR A 105 -7.01 0.36 -12.32
CA TYR A 105 -5.57 0.49 -12.51
C TYR A 105 -5.20 1.07 -13.88
N GLN A 106 -5.94 0.72 -14.93
CA GLN A 106 -5.69 1.26 -16.28
C GLN A 106 -5.92 2.78 -16.34
N GLN A 107 -7.04 3.26 -15.77
CA GLN A 107 -7.32 4.71 -15.69
C GLN A 107 -6.24 5.46 -14.90
N PHE A 108 -5.69 4.84 -13.86
CA PHE A 108 -4.57 5.40 -13.11
C PHE A 108 -3.31 5.55 -13.98
N LEU A 109 -2.94 4.51 -14.74
CA LEU A 109 -1.79 4.56 -15.65
C LEU A 109 -1.99 5.62 -16.73
N ASP A 110 -3.17 5.65 -17.38
CA ASP A 110 -3.49 6.60 -18.44
C ASP A 110 -3.39 8.07 -17.94
N GLY A 111 -3.84 8.33 -16.71
CA GLY A 111 -3.72 9.64 -16.07
C GLY A 111 -2.28 10.01 -15.68
N SER A 112 -1.47 9.02 -15.30
CA SER A 112 -0.05 9.21 -14.98
C SER A 112 0.74 9.64 -16.21
N HIS A 113 0.50 8.99 -17.35
CA HIS A 113 1.12 9.33 -18.64
C HIS A 113 0.74 10.72 -19.19
N GLN A 114 -0.38 11.29 -18.72
CA GLN A 114 -0.78 12.65 -19.11
C GLN A 114 0.10 13.73 -18.45
N CYS A 115 0.62 13.48 -17.24
CA CYS A 115 1.48 14.42 -16.51
C CYS A 115 2.90 14.48 -17.12
N ASP A 116 3.46 13.33 -17.51
CA ASP A 116 4.80 13.25 -18.11
C ASP A 116 4.88 13.95 -19.48
N LYS A 117 3.78 13.96 -20.25
CA LYS A 117 3.72 14.64 -21.55
C LYS A 117 3.70 16.17 -21.45
N VAL A 118 3.17 16.72 -20.37
CA VAL A 118 3.15 18.18 -20.15
C VAL A 118 4.56 18.69 -19.85
N THR A 119 5.38 17.90 -19.15
CA THR A 119 6.78 18.27 -18.87
C THR A 119 7.67 18.16 -20.11
N ALA A 120 7.41 17.18 -21.00
CA ALA A 120 8.20 17.01 -22.23
C ALA A 120 7.90 18.05 -23.33
N GLN A 121 6.74 18.72 -23.30
CA GLN A 121 6.39 19.76 -24.29
C GLN A 121 6.85 21.18 -23.90
N GLY A 122 7.44 21.35 -22.70
CA GLY A 122 7.97 22.64 -22.22
C GLY A 122 9.42 22.96 -22.64
N GLU A 123 10.16 21.99 -23.19
CA GLU A 123 11.60 22.14 -23.49
C GLU A 123 11.92 22.39 -24.98
N SER A 124 10.92 22.65 -25.83
CA SER A 124 11.12 22.87 -27.28
C SER A 124 10.90 24.31 -27.75
N GLN A 125 11.00 25.30 -26.84
CA GLN A 125 11.05 26.73 -27.22
C GLN A 125 12.18 27.44 -26.46
N GLN A 126 13.42 27.19 -26.88
CA GLN A 126 14.53 28.15 -26.83
C GLN A 126 15.33 28.05 -28.12
#